data_AF-V6JIA1-F1
#
_entry.id   AF-V6JIA1-F1
#
_cell.length_a   1.000
_cell.length_b   1.000
_cell.length_c   1.000
_cell.angle_alpha   90.00
_cell.angle_beta   90.00
_cell.angle_gamma   90.00
#
_symmetry.space_group_name_H-M   'P 1'
#
loop_
_entity.id
_entity.type
_entity.pdbx_description
1 polymer ?
#
loop_
_entity_poly.entity_id
_entity_poly.type
_entity_poly.pdbx_seq_one_letter_code
_entity_poly.pdbx_strand_id
1 'polypeptide(L)' 'MRTETGVSIVAVLRRAETIPSPGPGFRLAGGDTLIVIGTREGADAAAAILRRE' A
#
# COMPACT_ATOMS: atom_id res chain seq x y z
N MET A 1 1.35 2.70 7.78
CA MET A 1 1.06 1.34 7.20
C MET A 1 1.42 0.18 8.13
N ARG A 2 2.65 -0.38 8.11
CA ARG A 2 2.97 -1.62 8.86
C ARG A 2 2.63 -1.56 10.35
N THR A 3 3.02 -0.48 11.01
CA THR A 3 2.79 -0.31 12.46
C THR A 3 1.30 -0.21 12.81
N GLU A 4 0.50 0.44 11.96
CA GLU A 4 -0.91 0.73 12.25
C GLU A 4 -1.85 -0.39 11.82
N THR A 5 -1.49 -1.15 10.79
CA THR A 5 -2.38 -2.11 10.13
C THR A 5 -1.85 -3.54 10.14
N GLY A 6 -0.58 -3.74 10.49
CA GLY A 6 0.09 -5.02 10.38
C GLY A 6 0.46 -5.43 8.95
N VAL A 7 0.05 -4.69 7.90
CA VAL A 7 0.37 -5.03 6.51
C VAL A 7 1.67 -4.40 6.01
N SER A 8 2.37 -5.08 5.12
CA SER A 8 3.54 -4.53 4.42
C SER A 8 3.22 -4.33 2.95
N ILE A 9 3.60 -3.18 2.39
CA ILE A 9 3.55 -2.94 0.94
C ILE A 9 4.76 -3.63 0.32
N VAL A 10 4.54 -4.51 -0.65
CA VAL A 10 5.61 -5.25 -1.34
C VAL A 10 5.82 -4.78 -2.78
N ALA A 11 4.81 -4.15 -3.38
CA ALA A 11 4.92 -3.51 -4.69
C ALA A 11 3.84 -2.44 -4.88
N VAL A 12 4.11 -1.50 -5.78
CA VAL A 12 3.14 -0.54 -6.30
C VAL A 12 3.09 -0.66 -7.81
N LEU A 13 1.89 -0.81 -8.36
CA LEU A 13 1.63 -0.72 -9.79
C LEU A 13 1.14 0.69 -10.10
N ARG A 14 1.82 1.37 -11.00
CA ARG A 14 1.48 2.73 -11.46
C ARG A 14 1.44 2.75 -12.98
N ARG A 15 0.23 2.86 -13.54
CA ARG A 15 -0.02 2.79 -14.99
C ARG A 15 0.52 1.48 -15.57
N ALA A 16 1.64 1.52 -16.29
CA ALA A 16 2.30 0.37 -16.89
C ALA A 16 3.63 0.01 -16.21
N GLU A 17 3.97 0.65 -15.09
CA GLU A 17 5.21 0.42 -14.34
C GLU A 17 4.94 -0.33 -13.03
N THR A 18 5.84 -1.26 -12.70
CA THR A 18 5.86 -2.00 -11.43
C THR A 18 7.04 -1.53 -10.59
N ILE A 19 6.76 -1.02 -9.39
CA ILE A 19 7.76 -0.53 -8.45
C ILE A 19 7.84 -1.51 -7.27
N PRO A 20 8.85 -2.40 -7.26
CA PRO A 20 9.00 -3.39 -6.21
C PRO A 20 9.57 -2.76 -4.93
N SER A 21 9.13 -3.25 -3.77
CA SER A 21 9.63 -2.89 -2.45
C SER A 21 9.87 -1.38 -2.26
N PRO A 22 8.80 -0.55 -2.38
CA PRO A 22 8.94 0.89 -2.24
C PRO A 22 9.51 1.27 -0.88
N GLY A 23 10.49 2.19 -0.88
CA GLY A 23 11.08 2.71 0.35
C GLY A 23 10.10 3.58 1.16
N PRO A 24 10.42 3.91 2.41
CA PRO A 24 9.55 4.68 3.30
C PRO A 24 9.26 6.11 2.81
N GLY A 25 10.10 6.67 1.92
CA GLY A 25 9.89 7.97 1.29
C GLY A 25 9.05 7.93 0.01
N PHE A 26 8.55 6.76 -0.40
CA PHE A 26 7.73 6.64 -1.59
C PHE A 26 6.39 7.35 -1.42
N ARG A 27 6.07 8.27 -2.34
CA ARG A 27 4.77 8.95 -2.34
C ARG A 27 3.78 8.19 -3.21
N LEU A 28 2.71 7.74 -2.56
CA LEU A 28 1.53 7.22 -3.22
C LEU A 28 0.82 8.36 -3.97
N ALA A 29 0.17 8.01 -5.07
CA ALA A 29 -0.64 8.91 -5.88
C ALA A 29 -1.96 8.24 -6.26
N GLY A 30 -2.96 9.06 -6.59
CA GLY A 30 -4.22 8.56 -7.12
C GLY A 30 -4.01 7.67 -8.35
N GLY A 31 -4.69 6.52 -8.35
CA GLY A 31 -4.56 5.51 -9.41
C GLY A 31 -3.45 4.47 -9.17
N ASP A 32 -2.67 4.59 -8.10
CA ASP A 32 -1.77 3.52 -7.68
C ASP A 32 -2.55 2.29 -7.21
N THR A 33 -2.08 1.11 -7.61
CA THR A 33 -2.54 -0.16 -7.06
C THR A 33 -1.45 -0.74 -6.17
N LEU A 34 -1.76 -0.93 -4.89
CA LEU A 34 -0.81 -1.44 -3.91
C LEU A 34 -0.95 -2.95 -3.78
N ILE A 35 0.18 -3.66 -3.82
CA ILE A 35 0.24 -5.07 -3.44
C ILE A 35 0.74 -5.13 -2.00
N VAL A 36 -0.08 -5.71 -1.12
CA VAL A 36 0.20 -5.82 0.31
C VAL A 36 0.18 -7.27 0.78
N ILE A 37 0.95 -7.54 1.84
CA ILE A 37 0.92 -8.81 2.57
C ILE A 37 0.54 -8.58 4.03
N GLY A 38 -0.27 -9.46 4.60
CA GLY A 38 -0.74 -9.43 5.98
C GLY A 38 -2.09 -10.14 6.13
N THR A 39 -2.79 -9.89 7.24
CA THR A 39 -4.14 -10.45 7.44
C THR A 39 -5.19 -9.68 6.63
N ARG A 40 -6.37 -10.26 6.47
CA ARG A 40 -7.49 -9.61 5.79
C ARG A 40 -7.92 -8.34 6.52
N GLU A 41 -8.02 -8.40 7.84
CA GLU A 41 -8.41 -7.26 8.68
C GLU A 41 -7.40 -6.12 8.55
N GLY A 42 -6.11 -6.44 8.49
CA GLY A 42 -5.05 -5.46 8.26
C GLY A 42 -5.14 -4.82 6.88
N ALA A 43 -5.47 -5.59 5.84
CA ALA A 43 -5.66 -5.06 4.50
C ALA A 43 -6.88 -4.13 4.41
N ASP A 44 -7.97 -4.48 5.08
CA ASP A 44 -9.17 -3.64 5.16
C ASP A 44 -8.90 -2.33 5.91
N ALA A 45 -8.14 -2.39 7.02
CA ALA A 45 -7.70 -1.20 7.75
C ALA A 45 -6.79 -0.30 6.90
N ALA A 46 -5.88 -0.88 6.11
CA ALA A 46 -5.04 -0.14 5.17
C ALA A 46 -5.88 0.58 4.11
N ALA A 47 -6.88 -0.10 3.54
CA ALA A 47 -7.79 0.50 2.59
C ALA A 47 -8.65 1.62 3.19
N ALA A 48 -8.97 1.55 4.49
CA ALA A 48 -9.66 2.64 5.19
C ALA A 48 -8.78 3.89 5.35
N ILE A 49 -7.50 3.72 5.67
CA ILE A 49 -6.53 4.82 5.78
C ILE A 49 -6.34 5.50 4.41
N LEU A 50 -6.12 4.70 3.36
CA LEU A 50 -5.86 5.22 2.00
C LEU A 50 -7.06 5.94 1.37
N ARG A 51 -8.28 5.73 1.85
CA ARG A 51 -9.47 6.46 1.38
C ARG A 51 -9.66 7.82 2.02
N ARG A 52 -8.94 8.13 3.11
CA ARG A 52 -9.05 9.41 3.83
C ARG A 52 -8.14 10.49 3.25
N GLU A 53 -7.18 10.13 2.41
CA GLU A 53 -6.15 10.96 1.80
C GLU A 53 -6.47 11.20 0.32
#